data_AF-A0A6P4EWL2-F1
#
_entry.id   AF-A0A6P4EWL2-F1
#
_cell.length_a   1.000
_cell.length_b   1.000
_cell.length_c   1.000
_cell.angle_alpha   90.00
_cell.angle_beta   90.00
_cell.angle_gamma   90.00
#
_symmetry.space_group_name_H-M   'P 1'
#
loop_
_entity.id
_entity.type
_entity.pdbx_description
1 polymer ?
#
loop_
_entity_poly.entity_id
_entity_poly.type
_entity_poly.pdbx_seq_one_letter_code
_entity_poly.pdbx_strand_id
1 'polypeptide(L)'
;MNKVEPAVEFFGPETVLKADEEVAEASASARSRLSAEDDKSEDKKKPDTPEDELISMETLRASPVQWPERFPGMDEFLTMSDTPIYTRTTDYANNLTTEDTAKINQLSQLTPEELIEKIKSMHDEIYQLGLREAKEMTRGKLLGIFDRERIPKRQP
;
A
#
# COMPACT_ATOMS: atom_id res chain seq x y z
N MET A 1 -26.03 -29.53 -26.88
CA MET A 1 -25.75 -28.08 -26.73
C MET A 1 -25.60 -27.82 -25.25
N ASN A 2 -24.35 -27.77 -24.79
CA ASN A 2 -24.00 -27.63 -23.38
C ASN A 2 -24.17 -26.16 -22.99
N LYS A 3 -24.95 -25.89 -21.94
CA LYS A 3 -25.06 -24.55 -21.34
C LYS A 3 -24.39 -24.61 -19.98
N VAL A 4 -23.17 -24.09 -19.93
CA VAL A 4 -22.33 -24.00 -18.72
C VAL A 4 -22.73 -22.72 -17.98
N GLU A 5 -23.02 -22.84 -16.69
CA GLU A 5 -23.24 -21.73 -15.77
C GLU A 5 -21.91 -21.03 -15.42
N PRO A 6 -21.87 -19.70 -15.25
CA PRO A 6 -20.69 -19.03 -14.76
C PRO A 6 -20.59 -19.18 -13.23
N ALA A 7 -19.62 -19.99 -12.79
CA ALA A 7 -19.23 -20.12 -11.40
C ALA A 7 -18.70 -18.80 -10.84
N VAL A 8 -19.19 -18.42 -9.67
CA VAL A 8 -18.72 -17.31 -8.85
C VAL A 8 -17.45 -17.77 -8.14
N GLU A 9 -16.29 -17.28 -8.58
CA GLU A 9 -15.02 -17.58 -7.91
C GLU A 9 -14.88 -16.75 -6.63
N PHE A 10 -14.97 -17.45 -5.50
CA PHE A 10 -14.74 -16.98 -4.16
C PHE A 10 -13.22 -17.00 -3.91
N PHE A 11 -12.55 -15.86 -3.95
CA PHE A 11 -11.12 -15.78 -3.65
C PHE A 11 -10.90 -15.88 -2.13
N GLY A 12 -10.54 -17.07 -1.65
CA GLY A 12 -10.00 -17.30 -0.30
C GLY A 12 -8.46 -17.44 -0.34
N PRO A 13 -7.73 -17.00 0.68
CA PRO A 13 -6.27 -17.12 0.72
C PRO A 13 -5.83 -18.39 1.45
N GLU A 14 -5.79 -19.54 0.78
CA GLU A 14 -5.13 -20.74 1.32
C GLU A 14 -4.46 -21.58 0.22
N THR A 15 -3.19 -21.31 -0.10
CA THR A 15 -2.21 -22.30 -0.59
C THR A 15 -0.78 -21.75 -0.47
N VAL A 16 -0.18 -21.76 0.72
CA VAL A 16 1.28 -21.55 0.86
C VAL A 16 1.83 -22.50 1.93
N LEU A 17 1.69 -23.82 1.74
CA LEU A 17 2.37 -24.82 2.56
C LEU A 17 2.62 -26.12 1.77
N LYS A 18 3.29 -26.04 0.61
CA LYS A 18 3.92 -27.22 -0.03
C LYS A 18 4.90 -26.83 -1.13
N ALA A 19 6.09 -26.34 -0.78
CA ALA A 19 7.13 -25.98 -1.76
C ALA A 19 8.56 -26.34 -1.34
N ASP A 20 8.75 -27.25 -0.38
CA ASP A 20 10.10 -27.52 0.14
C ASP A 20 10.77 -28.80 -0.41
N GLU A 21 10.08 -29.59 -1.25
CA GLU A 21 10.61 -30.90 -1.70
C GLU A 21 11.06 -30.95 -3.18
N GLU A 22 10.62 -30.03 -4.05
CA GLU A 22 11.03 -30.03 -5.48
C GLU A 22 12.22 -29.09 -5.81
N VAL A 23 12.64 -28.23 -4.90
CA VAL A 23 13.72 -27.25 -5.17
C VAL A 23 15.12 -27.89 -5.12
N ALA A 24 15.27 -29.03 -4.44
CA ALA A 24 16.56 -29.70 -4.28
C ALA A 24 17.07 -30.31 -5.61
N GLU A 25 16.19 -30.88 -6.43
CA GLU A 25 16.59 -31.60 -7.65
C GLU A 25 16.86 -30.66 -8.84
N ALA A 26 16.17 -29.51 -8.90
CA ALA A 26 16.45 -28.44 -9.87
C ALA A 26 17.85 -27.81 -9.67
N SER A 27 18.35 -27.77 -8.43
CA SER A 27 19.65 -27.18 -8.09
C SER A 27 20.85 -28.02 -8.53
N ALA A 28 20.69 -29.35 -8.60
CA ALA A 28 21.73 -30.26 -9.05
C ALA A 28 21.87 -30.25 -10.58
N SER A 29 20.74 -30.21 -11.30
CA SER A 29 20.75 -30.20 -12.76
C SER A 29 21.22 -28.86 -13.36
N ALA A 30 21.09 -27.75 -12.60
CA ALA A 30 21.61 -26.44 -12.99
C ALA A 30 23.13 -26.29 -12.82
N ARG A 31 23.76 -27.04 -11.92
CA ARG A 31 25.22 -26.99 -11.69
C ARG A 31 26.05 -27.66 -12.77
N SER A 32 25.48 -28.64 -13.51
CA SER A 32 26.25 -29.40 -14.51
C SER A 32 26.32 -28.72 -15.89
N ARG A 33 25.59 -27.63 -16.14
CA ARG A 33 25.53 -26.98 -17.48
C ARG A 33 26.46 -25.77 -17.67
N LEU A 34 27.24 -25.39 -16.65
CA LEU A 34 28.14 -24.23 -16.70
C LEU A 34 29.55 -24.53 -17.25
N SER A 35 29.72 -25.66 -17.96
CA SER A 35 31.01 -26.02 -18.58
C SER A 35 30.81 -26.49 -20.02
N ALA A 36 30.32 -25.60 -20.87
CA ALA A 36 30.53 -25.66 -22.31
C ALA A 36 30.37 -24.25 -22.88
N GLU A 37 31.44 -23.80 -23.54
CA GLU A 37 31.71 -22.49 -24.09
C GLU A 37 30.60 -21.95 -25.02
N ASP A 38 30.41 -20.63 -25.02
CA ASP A 38 30.39 -19.90 -26.28
C ASP A 38 30.86 -18.44 -26.10
N ASP A 39 31.80 -18.08 -26.97
CA ASP A 39 32.55 -16.85 -27.04
C ASP A 39 31.70 -15.75 -27.70
N LYS A 40 31.34 -14.71 -26.93
CA LYS A 40 30.95 -13.41 -27.49
C LYS A 40 31.59 -12.30 -26.67
N SER A 41 32.59 -11.71 -27.29
CA SER A 41 33.23 -10.45 -26.95
C SER A 41 32.22 -9.30 -26.92
N GLU A 42 31.73 -8.98 -25.72
CA GLU A 42 31.35 -7.62 -25.38
C GLU A 42 32.42 -7.02 -24.47
N ASP A 43 32.91 -5.86 -24.89
CA ASP A 43 33.98 -5.08 -24.30
C ASP A 43 33.63 -4.67 -22.86
N LYS A 44 33.96 -5.54 -21.90
CA LYS A 44 33.91 -5.19 -20.48
C LYS A 44 35.09 -4.28 -20.17
N LYS A 45 34.87 -2.97 -20.30
CA LYS A 45 35.77 -1.95 -19.77
C LYS A 45 36.01 -2.24 -18.28
N LYS A 46 37.26 -2.56 -17.95
CA LYS A 46 37.72 -2.78 -16.57
C LYS A 46 37.53 -1.46 -15.80
N PRO A 47 37.04 -1.46 -14.54
CA PRO A 47 36.93 -0.21 -13.78
C PRO A 47 38.32 0.40 -13.66
N ASP A 48 38.47 1.65 -14.14
CA ASP A 48 39.78 2.33 -14.21
C ASP A 48 40.20 2.86 -12.83
N THR A 49 39.25 2.98 -11.88
CA THR A 49 39.48 3.46 -10.51
C THR A 49 38.60 2.73 -9.48
N PRO A 50 39.02 2.64 -8.21
CA PRO A 50 38.25 1.96 -7.16
C PRO A 50 36.92 2.66 -6.84
N GLU A 51 36.75 3.93 -7.22
CA GLU A 51 35.45 4.61 -7.12
C GLU A 51 34.39 4.06 -8.08
N ASP A 52 34.78 3.51 -9.24
CA ASP A 52 33.85 2.92 -10.20
C ASP A 52 33.24 1.60 -9.69
N GLU A 53 33.95 0.87 -8.81
CA GLU A 53 33.43 -0.33 -8.14
C GLU A 53 32.40 0.01 -7.03
N LEU A 54 32.35 1.25 -6.57
CA LEU A 54 31.41 1.72 -5.54
C LEU A 54 30.11 2.29 -6.13
N ILE A 55 30.00 2.38 -7.45
CA ILE A 55 28.78 2.84 -8.12
C ILE A 55 27.78 1.69 -8.14
N SER A 56 26.72 1.78 -7.34
CA SER A 56 25.62 0.83 -7.38
C SER A 56 24.81 1.02 -8.68
N MET A 57 24.77 -0.02 -9.52
CA MET A 57 23.95 -0.06 -10.74
C MET A 57 22.47 -0.36 -10.45
N GLU A 58 22.00 -0.09 -9.24
CA GLU A 58 20.61 -0.33 -8.88
C GLU A 58 19.70 0.72 -9.54
N THR A 59 18.71 0.25 -10.28
CA THR A 59 17.65 1.14 -10.77
C THR A 59 16.68 1.36 -9.63
N LEU A 60 16.52 2.61 -9.18
CA LEU A 60 15.50 2.96 -8.20
C LEU A 60 14.15 2.43 -8.69
N ARG A 61 13.63 1.41 -8.01
CA ARG A 61 12.26 0.97 -8.27
C ARG A 61 11.34 2.16 -8.02
N ALA A 62 10.37 2.35 -8.91
CA ALA A 62 9.31 3.30 -8.65
C ALA A 62 8.69 2.97 -7.29
N SER A 63 8.47 4.00 -6.46
CA SER A 63 7.76 3.84 -5.20
C SER A 63 6.46 3.05 -5.45
N PRO A 64 6.11 2.08 -4.60
CA PRO A 64 4.85 1.36 -4.72
C PRO A 64 3.69 2.33 -4.91
N VAL A 65 2.75 1.97 -5.79
CA VAL A 65 1.55 2.77 -6.02
C VAL A 65 0.73 2.74 -4.74
N GLN A 66 0.74 3.86 -4.01
CA GLN A 66 0.11 4.01 -2.70
C GLN A 66 -1.41 3.77 -2.75
N TRP A 67 -2.02 3.99 -3.92
CA TRP A 67 -3.42 3.73 -4.23
C TRP A 67 -3.55 3.14 -5.64
N PRO A 68 -3.88 1.84 -5.80
CA PRO A 68 -3.99 1.19 -7.11
C PRO A 68 -4.94 1.90 -8.07
N GLU A 69 -5.91 2.65 -7.53
CA GLU A 69 -6.85 3.46 -8.28
C GLU A 69 -6.64 4.96 -8.03
N ARG A 70 -6.46 5.73 -9.10
CA ARG A 70 -6.31 7.19 -9.05
C ARG A 70 -7.70 7.84 -9.01
N PHE A 71 -8.01 8.55 -7.93
CA PHE A 71 -9.26 9.32 -7.82
C PHE A 71 -9.16 10.65 -8.60
N PRO A 72 -10.26 11.14 -9.18
CA PRO A 72 -10.28 12.46 -9.82
C PRO A 72 -9.83 13.56 -8.85
N GLY A 73 -8.86 14.39 -9.25
CA GLY A 73 -8.30 15.46 -8.42
C GLY A 73 -7.19 15.03 -7.45
N MET A 74 -6.84 13.73 -7.39
CA MET A 74 -5.72 13.24 -6.58
C MET A 74 -4.38 13.83 -7.04
N ASP A 75 -4.15 13.92 -8.34
CA ASP A 75 -2.88 14.44 -8.86
C ASP A 75 -2.72 15.94 -8.59
N GLU A 76 -3.80 16.72 -8.68
CA GLU A 76 -3.82 18.13 -8.27
C GLU A 76 -3.49 18.24 -6.78
N PHE A 77 -4.13 17.43 -5.94
CA PHE A 77 -3.89 17.39 -4.49
C PHE A 77 -2.45 17.02 -4.14
N LEU A 78 -1.86 16.01 -4.80
CA LEU A 78 -0.46 15.62 -4.55
C LEU A 78 0.55 16.70 -4.94
N THR A 79 0.20 17.56 -5.90
CA THR A 79 1.04 18.69 -6.33
C THR A 79 0.80 19.97 -5.53
N MET A 80 -0.26 20.04 -4.73
CA MET A 80 -0.56 21.20 -3.91
C MET A 80 0.41 21.31 -2.72
N SER A 81 1.03 22.48 -2.57
CA SER A 81 1.91 22.77 -1.43
C SER A 81 1.15 23.03 -0.14
N ASP A 82 -0.14 23.37 -0.23
CA ASP A 82 -1.03 23.64 0.90
C ASP A 82 -2.02 22.48 1.10
N THR A 83 -1.46 21.28 1.29
CA THR A 83 -2.25 20.15 1.76
C THR A 83 -1.99 19.92 3.24
N PRO A 84 -2.96 19.36 3.98
CA PRO A 84 -2.78 18.99 5.40
C PRO A 84 -1.56 18.08 5.66
N ILE A 85 -1.01 17.45 4.61
CA ILE A 85 0.22 16.65 4.65
C ILE A 85 1.45 17.54 4.84
N TYR A 86 1.49 18.71 4.19
CA TYR A 86 2.61 19.67 4.24
C TYR A 86 2.40 20.80 5.25
N THR A 87 1.16 21.24 5.46
CA THR A 87 0.79 22.26 6.46
C THR A 87 0.26 21.62 7.73
N ARG A 88 1.06 20.71 8.30
CA ARG A 88 0.72 20.05 9.58
C ARG A 88 0.60 21.14 10.65
N THR A 89 -0.62 21.50 11.04
CA THR A 89 -0.86 22.34 12.20
C THR A 89 -0.48 21.53 13.44
N THR A 90 0.76 21.69 13.91
CA THR A 90 1.35 20.89 14.99
C THR A 90 0.86 21.28 16.39
N ASP A 91 -0.16 22.13 16.50
CA ASP A 91 -0.61 22.70 17.76
C ASP A 91 -1.59 21.80 18.51
N TYR A 92 -1.23 20.52 18.73
CA TYR A 92 -2.06 19.62 19.55
C TYR A 92 -2.13 20.07 21.01
N ALA A 93 -1.06 20.69 21.53
CA ALA A 93 -0.97 21.16 22.91
C ALA A 93 -1.83 22.41 23.19
N ASN A 94 -2.11 23.24 22.17
CA ASN A 94 -2.85 24.50 22.34
C ASN A 94 -4.36 24.35 22.11
N ASN A 95 -4.83 23.20 21.62
CA ASN A 95 -6.23 22.97 21.22
C ASN A 95 -6.89 21.80 21.97
N LEU A 96 -6.40 21.42 23.14
CA LEU A 96 -7.02 20.34 23.90
C LEU A 96 -8.35 20.83 24.48
N THR A 97 -9.46 20.27 23.99
CA THR A 97 -10.78 20.64 24.52
C THR A 97 -10.96 20.08 25.92
N THR A 98 -11.94 20.61 26.66
CA THR A 98 -12.33 20.05 27.96
C THR A 98 -12.76 18.59 27.84
N GLU A 99 -13.40 18.22 26.72
CA GLU A 99 -13.79 16.85 26.40
C GLU A 99 -12.57 15.94 26.20
N ASP A 100 -11.56 16.41 25.46
CA ASP A 100 -10.34 15.62 25.22
C ASP A 100 -9.57 15.38 26.52
N THR A 101 -9.50 16.40 27.39
CA THR A 101 -8.91 16.28 28.73
C THR A 101 -9.66 15.25 29.57
N ALA A 102 -10.99 15.24 29.50
CA ALA A 102 -11.80 14.24 30.20
C ALA A 102 -11.55 12.82 29.67
N LYS A 103 -11.43 12.62 28.36
CA LYS A 103 -11.11 11.32 27.75
C LYS A 103 -9.72 10.83 28.16
N ILE A 104 -8.72 11.70 28.16
CA ILE A 104 -7.37 11.36 28.63
C ILE A 104 -7.41 10.89 30.09
N ASN A 105 -8.13 11.63 30.94
CA ASN A 105 -8.28 11.26 32.34
C ASN A 105 -9.02 9.93 32.52
N GLN A 106 -10.03 9.63 31.70
CA GLN A 106 -10.71 8.34 31.71
C GLN A 106 -9.77 7.19 31.32
N LEU A 107 -8.97 7.36 30.27
CA LEU A 107 -8.01 6.35 29.83
C LEU A 107 -6.89 6.12 30.86
N SER A 108 -6.47 7.17 31.57
CA SER A 108 -5.46 7.10 32.64
C SER A 108 -5.92 6.29 33.86
N GLN A 109 -7.24 6.19 34.09
CA GLN A 109 -7.82 5.46 35.22
C GLN A 109 -7.97 3.95 34.96
N LEU A 110 -7.80 3.50 33.72
CA LEU A 110 -7.97 2.08 33.37
C LEU A 110 -6.79 1.24 33.86
N THR A 111 -7.05 -0.02 34.20
CA THR A 111 -5.94 -0.97 34.42
C THR A 111 -5.24 -1.30 33.10
N PRO A 112 -3.99 -1.80 33.13
CA PRO A 112 -3.29 -2.20 31.91
C PRO A 112 -4.08 -3.21 31.05
N GLU A 113 -4.78 -4.16 31.68
CA GLU A 113 -5.63 -5.14 30.98
C GLU A 113 -6.82 -4.48 30.29
N GLU A 114 -7.54 -3.59 30.99
CA GLU A 114 -8.68 -2.84 30.45
C GLU A 114 -8.25 -1.91 29.31
N LEU A 115 -7.07 -1.28 29.43
CA LEU A 115 -6.52 -0.44 28.37
C LEU A 115 -6.21 -1.27 27.11
N ILE A 116 -5.65 -2.47 27.27
CA ILE A 116 -5.39 -3.39 26.15
C ILE A 116 -6.71 -3.82 25.47
N GLU A 117 -7.73 -4.15 26.25
CA GLU A 117 -9.06 -4.47 25.71
C GLU A 117 -9.66 -3.30 24.95
N LYS A 118 -9.55 -2.08 25.49
CA LYS A 118 -10.02 -0.87 24.82
C LYS A 118 -9.29 -0.62 23.51
N ILE A 119 -7.98 -0.83 23.45
CA ILE A 119 -7.19 -0.72 22.22
C ILE A 119 -7.66 -1.73 21.16
N LYS A 120 -7.93 -2.97 21.55
CA LYS A 120 -8.46 -3.99 20.63
C LYS A 120 -9.83 -3.61 20.09
N SER A 121 -10.74 -3.14 20.94
CA SER A 121 -12.05 -2.63 20.50
C SER A 121 -11.91 -1.49 19.49
N MET A 122 -11.03 -0.51 19.78
CA MET A 122 -10.80 0.60 18.85
C MET A 122 -10.21 0.12 17.52
N HIS A 123 -9.31 -0.87 17.53
CA HIS A 123 -8.77 -1.45 16.31
C HIS A 123 -9.87 -2.09 15.45
N ASP A 124 -10.77 -2.84 16.07
CA ASP A 124 -11.91 -3.45 15.37
C ASP A 124 -12.87 -2.38 14.82
N GLU A 125 -13.14 -1.32 15.58
CA GLU A 125 -13.95 -0.18 15.14
C GLU A 125 -13.33 0.52 13.92
N ILE A 126 -12.02 0.76 13.94
CA ILE A 126 -11.28 1.38 12.82
C ILE A 126 -11.36 0.48 11.58
N TYR A 127 -11.18 -0.83 11.74
CA TYR A 127 -11.31 -1.77 10.63
C TYR A 127 -12.71 -1.74 10.00
N GLN A 128 -13.75 -1.78 10.83
CA GLN A 128 -15.15 -1.69 10.36
C GLN A 128 -15.47 -0.34 9.72
N LEU A 129 -14.87 0.74 10.22
CA LEU A 129 -15.00 2.07 9.62
C LEU A 129 -14.36 2.10 8.23
N GLY A 130 -13.14 1.58 8.08
CA GLY A 130 -12.46 1.50 6.78
C GLY A 130 -13.24 0.68 5.75
N LEU A 131 -13.83 -0.44 6.15
CA LEU A 131 -14.71 -1.24 5.28
C LEU A 131 -15.94 -0.45 4.81
N ARG A 132 -16.56 0.33 5.71
CA ARG A 132 -17.73 1.17 5.36
C ARG A 132 -17.33 2.32 4.45
N GLU A 133 -16.22 2.99 4.73
CA GLU A 133 -15.69 4.07 3.91
C GLU A 133 -15.37 3.58 2.50
N ALA A 134 -14.70 2.43 2.34
CA ALA A 134 -14.39 1.86 1.03
C ALA A 134 -15.65 1.55 0.20
N LYS A 135 -16.74 1.10 0.85
CA LYS A 135 -18.04 0.90 0.20
C LYS A 135 -18.65 2.22 -0.27
N GLU A 136 -18.66 3.24 0.59
CA GLU A 136 -19.19 4.56 0.23
C GLU A 136 -18.35 5.26 -0.84
N MET A 137 -17.03 5.09 -0.83
CA MET A 137 -16.14 5.59 -1.88
C MET A 137 -16.45 4.94 -3.23
N THR A 138 -16.62 3.61 -3.25
CA THR A 138 -17.02 2.88 -4.47
C THR A 138 -18.40 3.33 -4.97
N ARG A 139 -19.35 3.54 -4.06
CA ARG A 139 -20.67 4.08 -4.37
C ARG A 139 -20.59 5.50 -4.95
N GLY A 140 -19.78 6.37 -4.36
CA GLY A 140 -19.52 7.72 -4.86
C GLY A 140 -18.95 7.71 -6.27
N LYS A 141 -18.00 6.82 -6.55
CA LYS A 141 -17.45 6.60 -7.89
C LYS A 141 -18.53 6.18 -8.89
N LEU A 142 -19.37 5.21 -8.55
CA LEU A 142 -20.46 4.76 -9.44
C LEU A 142 -21.48 5.87 -9.71
N LEU A 143 -21.75 6.71 -8.71
CA LEU A 143 -22.63 7.88 -8.86
C LEU A 143 -21.97 9.05 -9.59
N GLY A 144 -20.66 8.96 -9.92
CA GLY A 144 -19.93 9.98 -10.65
C GLY A 144 -19.81 11.31 -9.91
N ILE A 145 -19.91 11.32 -8.57
CA ILE A 145 -19.85 12.57 -7.78
C ILE A 145 -18.44 13.20 -7.79
N PHE A 146 -17.43 12.42 -8.16
CA PHE A 146 -16.05 12.86 -8.31
C PHE A 146 -15.76 13.39 -9.72
N ASP A 147 -16.65 13.18 -10.70
CA ASP A 147 -16.48 13.65 -12.08
C ASP A 147 -16.80 15.15 -12.14
N ARG A 148 -15.77 16.00 -12.01
CA ARG A 148 -15.89 17.47 -12.07
C ARG A 148 -16.51 17.96 -13.39
N GLU A 149 -16.41 17.20 -14.47
CA GLU A 149 -17.00 17.54 -15.78
C GLU A 149 -18.53 17.37 -15.82
N ARG A 150 -19.09 16.51 -14.96
CA ARG A 150 -20.53 16.27 -14.89
C ARG A 150 -21.28 17.24 -13.99
N ILE A 151 -20.57 18.00 -13.15
CA ILE A 151 -21.18 18.96 -12.22
C ILE A 151 -21.32 20.30 -12.98
N PRO A 152 -22.55 20.75 -13.32
CA PRO A 152 -22.72 22.05 -13.97
C PRO A 152 -22.18 23.13 -13.03
N LYS A 153 -21.28 23.98 -13.55
CA LYS A 153 -20.77 25.16 -12.85
C LYS A 153 -21.98 25.96 -12.38
N ARG A 154 -22.24 25.99 -11.06
CA ARG A 154 -23.25 26.89 -10.50
C ARG A 154 -22.81 28.30 -10.89
N GLN A 155 -23.60 28.93 -11.76
CA GLN A 155 -23.37 30.32 -12.13
C GLN A 155 -23.57 31.20 -10.87
N PRO A 156 -22.80 32.28 -10.73
CA PRO A 156 -22.82 33.15 -9.56
C PRO A 156 -24.17 33.85 -9.36
#